data_AF-A0AAD6P0U5-F1
#
_entry.id   AF-A0AAD6P0U5-F1
#
_cell.length_a   1.000
_cell.length_b   1.000
_cell.length_c   1.000
_cell.angle_alpha   90.00
_cell.angle_beta   90.00
_cell.angle_gamma   90.00
#
_symmetry.space_group_name_H-M   'P 1'
#
loop_
_entity.id
_entity.type
_entity.pdbx_description
1 polymer ?
#
loop_
_entity_poly.entity_id
_entity_poly.type
_entity_poly.pdbx_seq_one_letter_code
_entity_poly.pdbx_strand_id
1 'polypeptide(L)'
;MVQSQPATPAEANSQADSQGCSHSATSLKGKKRKASSVDAIERQLKSIKDGIKQVARAIREGNLIAERGRPHVYSEQEVFSELVRIGVETHLRYKAYTSKM
;
A
#
# COMPACT_ATOMS: atom_id res chain seq x y z
N MET A 1 15.56 -19.86 -41.67
CA MET A 1 15.11 -18.61 -42.30
C MET A 1 13.72 -18.83 -42.88
N VAL A 2 12.66 -18.34 -42.23
CA VAL A 2 11.42 -17.92 -42.90
C VAL A 2 10.82 -16.82 -42.00
N GLN A 3 11.10 -15.57 -42.34
CA GLN A 3 10.31 -14.42 -41.87
C GLN A 3 9.25 -14.17 -42.94
N SER A 4 7.98 -14.18 -42.55
CA SER A 4 6.86 -13.79 -43.40
C SER A 4 6.22 -12.51 -42.84
N GLN A 5 6.18 -11.50 -43.70
CA GLN A 5 5.76 -10.11 -43.47
C GLN A 5 4.24 -9.97 -43.27
N PRO A 6 3.75 -8.82 -42.76
CA PRO A 6 2.41 -8.34 -43.06
C PRO A 6 2.42 -7.13 -44.03
N ALA A 7 1.63 -7.23 -45.09
CA ALA A 7 1.17 -6.18 -46.02
C ALA A 7 -0.26 -6.60 -46.42
N THR A 8 -1.32 -5.81 -46.54
CA THR A 8 -1.55 -4.37 -46.82
C THR A 8 -3.05 -4.07 -46.55
N PRO A 9 -3.52 -2.80 -46.63
CA PRO A 9 -4.80 -2.34 -46.08
C PRO A 9 -5.99 -2.51 -47.05
N ALA A 10 -7.22 -2.51 -46.52
CA ALA A 10 -8.43 -2.38 -47.33
C ALA A 10 -9.28 -1.22 -46.79
N GLU A 11 -9.16 -0.08 -47.46
CA GLU A 11 -10.17 0.97 -47.46
C GLU A 11 -11.48 0.43 -48.04
N ALA A 12 -12.60 0.74 -47.40
CA ALA A 12 -13.91 0.75 -48.03
C ALA A 12 -14.63 2.05 -47.63
N ASN A 13 -14.51 3.04 -48.52
CA ASN A 13 -15.28 4.27 -48.53
C ASN A 13 -16.64 4.01 -49.19
N SER A 14 -17.73 4.59 -48.66
CA SER A 14 -18.96 4.92 -49.42
C SER A 14 -19.80 5.95 -48.64
N GLN A 15 -19.50 7.24 -48.88
CA GLN A 15 -20.40 8.32 -49.36
C GLN A 15 -21.91 8.02 -49.37
N ALA A 16 -22.88 8.90 -49.08
CA ALA A 16 -23.05 10.24 -48.53
C ALA A 16 -24.58 10.40 -48.34
N ASP A 17 -25.05 11.30 -47.47
CA ASP A 17 -26.21 12.11 -47.82
C ASP A 17 -26.36 13.36 -46.94
N SER A 18 -26.96 14.37 -47.57
CA SER A 18 -26.69 15.78 -47.34
C SER A 18 -27.63 16.46 -46.35
N GLN A 19 -27.13 17.59 -45.83
CA GLN A 19 -27.85 18.81 -45.46
C GLN A 19 -28.84 18.80 -44.28
N GLY A 20 -28.48 19.61 -43.28
CA GLY A 20 -29.40 20.05 -42.24
C GLY A 20 -28.80 21.15 -41.37
N CYS A 21 -28.80 22.37 -41.90
CA CYS A 21 -28.50 23.63 -41.22
C CYS A 21 -29.11 23.67 -39.80
N SER A 22 -28.30 24.01 -38.79
CA SER A 22 -28.63 25.01 -37.78
C SER A 22 -27.42 25.26 -36.90
N HIS A 23 -26.76 26.38 -37.17
CA HIS A 23 -25.92 27.04 -36.19
C HIS A 23 -26.75 27.29 -34.92
N SER A 24 -26.50 26.52 -33.87
CA SER A 24 -26.88 26.90 -32.51
C SER A 24 -25.64 26.92 -31.65
N ALA A 25 -24.86 28.00 -31.83
CA ALA A 25 -23.90 28.43 -30.85
C ALA A 25 -24.67 28.99 -29.64
N THR A 26 -25.18 28.13 -28.76
CA THR A 26 -25.50 28.56 -27.40
C THR A 26 -24.17 28.71 -26.65
N SER A 27 -23.51 29.84 -26.90
CA SER A 27 -22.42 30.34 -26.06
C SER A 27 -23.03 30.71 -24.72
N LEU A 28 -23.26 29.72 -23.88
CA LEU A 28 -23.39 29.94 -22.46
C LEU A 28 -21.99 30.30 -21.98
N LYS A 29 -21.70 31.61 -21.93
CA LYS A 29 -20.60 32.15 -21.13
C LYS A 29 -20.90 31.82 -19.66
N GLY A 30 -20.73 30.54 -19.31
CA GLY A 30 -20.69 30.08 -17.94
C GLY A 30 -19.50 30.81 -17.33
N LYS A 31 -19.80 31.79 -16.48
CA LYS A 31 -18.82 32.40 -15.59
C LYS A 31 -18.20 31.24 -14.81
N LYS A 32 -17.04 30.76 -15.26
CA LYS A 32 -16.26 29.73 -14.57
C LYS A 32 -15.96 30.32 -13.20
N ARG A 33 -16.77 29.96 -12.21
CA ARG A 33 -16.49 30.27 -10.82
C ARG A 33 -15.19 29.55 -10.54
N LYS A 34 -14.09 30.31 -10.51
CA LYS A 34 -12.83 29.85 -9.93
C LYS A 34 -13.23 29.39 -8.54
N ALA A 35 -13.19 28.08 -8.28
CA ALA A 35 -13.40 27.56 -6.93
C ALA A 35 -12.61 28.48 -6.00
N SER A 36 -13.25 28.93 -4.91
CA SER A 36 -12.62 29.92 -4.04
C SER A 36 -11.22 29.40 -3.72
N SER A 37 -10.19 30.24 -3.87
CA SER A 37 -8.81 29.84 -3.56
C SER A 37 -8.73 29.18 -2.17
N VAL A 38 -9.64 29.57 -1.27
CA VAL A 38 -9.86 28.99 0.05
C VAL A 38 -10.31 27.52 -0.02
N ASP A 39 -11.31 27.19 -0.83
CA ASP A 39 -11.82 25.81 -1.00
C ASP A 39 -10.73 24.86 -1.51
N ALA A 40 -9.84 25.37 -2.39
CA ALA A 40 -8.72 24.60 -2.90
C ALA A 40 -7.67 24.33 -1.81
N ILE A 41 -7.36 25.34 -1.00
CA ILE A 41 -6.43 25.22 0.14
C ILE A 41 -6.99 24.26 1.19
N GLU A 42 -8.27 24.36 1.54
CA GLU A 42 -8.91 23.47 2.51
C GLU A 42 -8.86 22.01 2.08
N ARG A 43 -9.10 21.75 0.78
CA ARG A 43 -8.98 20.39 0.21
C ARG A 43 -7.56 19.86 0.31
N GLN A 44 -6.55 20.69 0.03
CA GLN A 44 -5.15 20.31 0.18
C GLN A 44 -4.78 20.02 1.63
N LEU A 45 -5.18 20.88 2.57
CA LEU A 45 -4.92 20.67 4.00
C LEU A 45 -5.59 19.39 4.52
N LYS A 46 -6.82 19.11 4.06
CA LYS A 46 -7.51 17.86 4.39
C LYS A 46 -6.75 16.64 3.86
N SER A 47 -6.31 16.69 2.60
CA SER A 47 -5.51 15.62 1.99
C SER A 47 -4.20 15.39 2.75
N ILE A 48 -3.49 16.45 3.13
CA ILE A 48 -2.24 16.36 3.91
C ILE A 48 -2.52 15.75 5.29
N LYS A 49 -3.54 16.24 6.00
CA LYS A 49 -3.94 15.73 7.31
C LYS A 49 -4.27 14.24 7.27
N ASP A 50 -5.00 13.81 6.25
CA ASP A 50 -5.35 12.40 6.09
C ASP A 50 -4.14 11.56 5.71
N GLY A 51 -3.24 12.07 4.86
CA GLY A 51 -1.94 11.44 4.60
C GLY A 51 -1.11 11.22 5.86
N ILE A 52 -0.97 12.24 6.70
CA ILE A 52 -0.24 12.15 7.99
C ILE A 52 -0.86 11.07 8.89
N LYS A 53 -2.19 10.99 8.97
CA LYS A 53 -2.86 9.95 9.75
C LYS A 53 -2.55 8.54 9.23
N GLN A 54 -2.49 8.35 7.91
CA GLN A 54 -2.15 7.05 7.32
C GLN A 54 -0.71 6.65 7.63
N VAL A 55 0.24 7.58 7.46
CA VAL A 55 1.65 7.33 7.82
C VAL A 55 1.78 6.98 9.31
N ALA A 56 1.10 7.72 10.18
CA ALA A 56 1.12 7.43 11.62
C ALA A 56 0.52 6.05 11.96
N ARG A 57 -0.50 5.60 11.21
CA ARG A 57 -1.06 4.24 11.35
C ARG A 57 -0.04 3.18 10.92
N ALA A 58 0.57 3.37 9.74
CA ALA A 58 1.57 2.45 9.21
C ALA A 58 2.77 2.30 10.16
N ILE A 59 3.26 3.38 10.77
CA ILE A 59 4.35 3.34 11.76
C ILE A 59 3.94 2.53 12.99
N ARG A 60 2.75 2.77 13.55
CA ARG A 60 2.27 2.01 14.72
C ARG A 60 2.14 0.52 14.43
N GLU A 61 1.60 0.18 13.27
CA GLU A 61 1.45 -1.22 12.86
C GLU A 61 2.82 -1.87 12.59
N GLY A 62 3.72 -1.16 11.92
CA GLY A 62 5.10 -1.59 11.70
C GLY A 62 5.84 -1.86 13.00
N ASN A 63 5.69 -0.99 14.01
CA ASN A 63 6.29 -1.20 15.33
C ASN A 63 5.73 -2.44 16.02
N LEU A 64 4.41 -2.66 15.96
CA LEU A 64 3.79 -3.85 16.55
C LEU A 64 4.29 -5.14 15.88
N ILE A 65 4.48 -5.13 14.56
CA ILE A 65 5.04 -6.26 13.82
C ILE A 65 6.51 -6.47 14.20
N ALA A 66 7.30 -5.40 14.28
CA ALA A 66 8.72 -5.48 14.65
C ALA A 66 8.90 -6.10 16.04
N GLU A 67 8.09 -5.70 17.03
CA GLU A 67 8.13 -6.28 18.38
C GLU A 67 7.74 -7.76 18.39
N ARG A 68 6.75 -8.18 17.59
CA ARG A 68 6.40 -9.61 17.45
C ARG A 68 7.48 -10.43 16.76
N GLY A 69 8.27 -9.81 15.89
CA GLY A 69 9.36 -10.45 15.17
C GLY A 69 10.63 -10.61 16.00
N ARG A 70 10.75 -9.95 17.17
CA ARG A 70 11.91 -10.11 18.05
C ARG A 70 11.92 -11.53 18.62
N PRO A 71 13.01 -12.29 18.45
CA PRO A 71 13.17 -13.57 19.12
C PRO A 71 13.06 -13.36 20.64
N HIS A 72 12.26 -14.19 21.30
CA HIS A 72 12.22 -14.20 22.76
C HIS A 72 13.57 -14.70 23.28
N VAL A 73 14.21 -13.91 24.15
CA VAL A 73 15.43 -14.31 24.85
C VAL A 73 15.00 -14.78 26.23
N TYR A 74 15.01 -16.10 26.43
CA TYR A 74 14.65 -16.70 27.71
C TYR A 74 15.63 -16.26 28.79
N SER A 75 15.10 -15.80 29.91
CA SER A 75 15.87 -15.62 31.12
C SER A 75 16.31 -16.97 31.68
N GLU A 76 17.40 -16.91 32.43
CA GLU A 76 17.93 -18.02 33.21
C GLU A 76 16.85 -18.73 34.05
N GLN A 77 16.00 -17.96 34.73
CA GLN A 77 14.92 -18.49 35.56
C GLN A 77 13.83 -19.20 34.74
N GLU A 78 13.48 -18.68 33.56
CA GLU A 78 12.52 -19.34 32.65
C GLU A 78 13.06 -20.68 32.18
N VAL A 79 14.33 -20.73 31.75
CA VAL A 79 14.99 -21.97 31.35
C VAL A 79 15.01 -22.96 32.50
N PHE A 80 15.41 -22.54 33.70
CA PHE A 80 15.46 -23.43 34.86
C PHE A 80 14.09 -23.98 35.24
N SER A 81 13.06 -23.12 35.27
CA SER A 81 11.68 -23.52 35.57
C SER A 81 11.17 -24.56 34.57
N GLU A 82 11.51 -24.38 33.29
CA GLU A 82 11.17 -25.31 32.23
C GLU A 82 11.89 -26.67 32.39
N LEU A 83 13.18 -26.67 32.76
CA LEU A 83 13.93 -27.90 33.06
C LEU A 83 13.33 -28.68 34.24
N VAL A 84 12.80 -27.99 35.26
CA VAL A 84 12.07 -28.63 36.35
C VAL A 84 10.75 -29.21 35.84
N ARG A 85 10.00 -28.45 35.04
CA ARG A 85 8.69 -28.85 34.49
C ARG A 85 8.77 -30.12 33.64
N ILE A 86 9.81 -30.27 32.83
CA ILE A 86 10.03 -31.48 31.99
C ILE A 86 10.67 -32.64 32.76
N GLY A 87 11.00 -32.46 34.05
CA GLY A 87 11.49 -33.53 34.90
C GLY A 87 12.97 -33.86 34.75
N VAL A 88 13.81 -32.93 34.25
CA VAL A 88 15.26 -33.14 34.21
C VAL A 88 15.78 -33.40 35.61
N GLU A 89 16.65 -34.38 35.80
CA GLU A 89 17.25 -34.67 37.11
C GLU A 89 18.10 -33.49 37.61
N THR A 90 18.05 -33.23 38.92
CA THR A 90 18.64 -32.04 39.56
C THR A 90 20.11 -31.82 39.19
N HIS A 91 20.89 -32.90 39.11
CA HIS A 91 22.32 -32.83 38.79
C HIS A 91 22.62 -32.54 37.30
N LEU A 92 21.65 -32.78 36.41
CA LEU A 92 21.75 -32.47 34.97
C LEU A 92 21.23 -31.06 34.65
N ARG A 93 20.31 -30.51 35.47
CA ARG A 93 19.77 -29.15 35.28
C ARG A 93 20.87 -28.09 35.22
N TYR A 94 21.83 -28.16 36.14
CA TYR A 94 22.92 -27.19 36.24
C TYR A 94 23.86 -27.25 35.02
N LYS A 95 24.15 -28.46 34.51
CA LYS A 95 24.96 -28.65 33.29
C LYS A 95 24.25 -28.17 32.03
N ALA A 96 22.96 -28.46 31.89
CA ALA A 96 22.17 -28.05 30.73
C ALA A 96 22.05 -26.52 30.63
N TYR A 97 22.04 -25.85 31.79
CA TYR A 97 21.97 -24.40 31.91
C TYR A 97 23.30 -23.70 31.60
N THR A 98 24.44 -24.21 32.11
CA THR A 98 25.75 -23.54 31.95
C THR A 98 26.47 -23.88 30.64
N SER A 99 26.02 -24.89 29.89
CA SER A 99 26.72 -25.40 28.69
C SER A 99 26.77 -24.42 27.50
N LYS A 100 26.11 -23.26 27.57
CA LYS A 100 26.10 -22.24 26.50
C LYS A 100 26.51 -20.83 26.94
N MET A 101 27.06 -20.67 28.15
CA MET A 101 27.93 -19.52 28.43
C MET A 101 29.39 -19.86 28.05
#